data_AF-A0A0Q7IEE8-F1
#
_entry.id   AF-A0A0Q7IEE8-F1
#
_cell.length_a   1.000
_cell.length_b   1.000
_cell.length_c   1.000
_cell.angle_alpha   90.00
_cell.angle_beta   90.00
_cell.angle_gamma   90.00
#
_symmetry.space_group_name_H-M   'P 1'
#
loop_
_entity.id
_entity.type
_entity.pdbx_description
1 polymer ?
#
loop_
_entity_poly.entity_id
_entity_poly.type
_entity_poly.pdbx_seq_one_letter_code
_entity_poly.pdbx_strand_id
1 'polypeptide(L)' 'MFALMGEALMAGENVKLTAFGSLQVRSRAERLGRNPRTGTEHRISPRQTVVFTPSAQLREALNHAEPAPSAGQVRQRA' A
#
# COMPACT_ATOMS: atom_id res chain seq x y z
N MET A 1 -18.42 7.54 3.32
CA MET A 1 -17.53 6.36 3.49
C MET A 1 -16.11 6.75 3.87
N PHE A 2 -15.33 7.44 3.01
CA PHE A 2 -13.94 7.81 3.34
C PHE A 2 -13.81 8.75 4.54
N ALA A 3 -14.76 9.67 4.74
CA ALA A 3 -14.78 10.52 5.93
C ALA A 3 -14.81 9.71 7.24
N LEU A 4 -15.72 8.73 7.33
CA LEU A 4 -15.81 7.82 8.48
C LEU A 4 -14.54 7.00 8.69
N MET A 5 -13.88 6.55 7.61
CA MET A 5 -12.58 5.88 7.73
C MET A 5 -11.50 6.83 8.26
N GLY A 6 -11.50 8.10 7.81
CA GLY A 6 -10.58 9.12 8.29
C GLY A 6 -10.76 9.40 9.79
N GLU A 7 -12.01 9.53 10.25
CA GLU A 7 -12.35 9.71 11.66
C GLU A 7 -11.87 8.53 12.52
N ALA A 8 -12.16 7.29 12.10
CA ALA A 8 -11.70 6.09 12.80
C ALA A 8 -10.16 6.02 12.87
N LEU A 9 -9.46 6.34 11.77
CA LEU A 9 -8.00 6.36 11.77
C LEU A 9 -7.43 7.47 12.66
N MET A 10 -8.04 8.66 12.70
CA MET A 10 -7.63 9.74 13.62
C MET A 10 -7.82 9.34 15.08
N ALA A 11 -8.82 8.52 15.39
CA ALA A 11 -9.01 7.92 16.71
C ALA A 11 -8.02 6.77 17.02
N GLY A 12 -7.17 6.39 16.06
CA GLY A 12 -6.21 5.29 16.20
C GLY A 12 -6.80 3.90 15.99
N GLU A 13 -8.04 3.83 15.50
CA GLU A 13 -8.73 2.58 15.24
C GLU A 13 -8.23 1.89 13.97
N ASN A 14 -8.42 0.58 13.91
CA ASN A 14 -8.07 -0.23 12.75
C ASN A 14 -9.29 -0.39 11.83
N VAL A 15 -9.20 0.13 10.61
CA VAL A 15 -10.26 -0.02 9.62
C VAL A 15 -10.01 -1.29 8.80
N LYS A 16 -10.87 -2.29 8.98
CA LYS A 16 -10.83 -3.55 8.22
C LYS A 16 -11.83 -3.51 7.08
N LEU A 17 -11.36 -3.81 5.88
CA LEU A 17 -12.15 -3.93 4.66
C LEU A 17 -12.11 -5.40 4.22
N THR A 18 -13.23 -6.10 4.40
CA THR A 18 -13.37 -7.53 4.04
C THR A 18 -12.94 -7.77 2.59
N ALA A 19 -12.24 -8.87 2.34
CA ALA A 19 -11.64 -9.24 1.05
C ALA A 19 -10.56 -8.27 0.51
N PHE A 20 -10.40 -7.06 1.06
CA PHE A 20 -9.48 -6.05 0.54
C PHE A 20 -8.21 -5.89 1.40
N GLY A 21 -8.36 -5.63 2.70
CA GLY A 21 -7.21 -5.44 3.59
C GLY A 21 -7.55 -4.65 4.85
N SER A 22 -6.51 -4.12 5.50
CA SER A 22 -6.66 -3.31 6.72
C SER A 22 -5.80 -2.05 6.70
N LEU A 23 -6.33 -0.97 7.26
CA LEU A 23 -5.64 0.32 7.43
C LEU A 23 -5.39 0.52 8.92
N GLN A 24 -4.14 0.76 9.28
CA GLN A 24 -3.71 0.93 10.67
C GLN A 24 -2.83 2.16 10.82
N VAL A 25 -3.03 2.92 11.89
CA VAL A 25 -2.09 3.97 12.29
C VAL A 25 -0.89 3.35 13.00
N ARG A 26 0.31 3.76 12.59
CA ARG A 26 1.57 3.37 13.22
C ARG A 26 2.38 4.61 13.57
N SER A 27 2.86 4.64 14.80
CA SER A 27 3.85 5.61 15.25
C SER A 27 5.22 5.27 14.66
N ARG A 28 5.87 6.26 14.08
CA ARG A 28 7.27 6.18 13.62
C ARG A 28 8.10 7.03 14.57
N ALA A 29 9.11 6.39 15.15
CA ALA A 29 10.08 7.07 15.98
C ALA A 29 10.93 8.05 15.17
N GLU A 30 11.53 8.99 15.89
CA GLU A 30 12.54 9.85 15.33
C GLU A 30 13.70 9.01 14.78
N ARG A 31 14.27 9.44 13.66
CA ARG A 31 15.47 8.82 13.10
C ARG A 31 16.30 9.83 12.32
N LEU A 32 17.57 9.52 12.13
CA LEU A 32 18.42 10.22 11.19
C LEU A 32 18.16 9.67 9.79
N GLY A 33 17.88 10.57 8.85
CA GLY A 33 17.84 10.29 7.43
C GLY A 33 18.96 11.04 6.71
N ARG A 34 19.20 10.69 5.46
CA ARG A 34 20.21 11.34 4.62
C ARG A 34 19.52 11.96 3.42
N ASN A 35 19.83 13.22 3.12
CA ASN A 35 19.31 13.85 1.90
C ASN A 35 19.91 13.14 0.68
N PRO A 36 19.10 12.52 -0.21
CA PRO A 36 19.61 11.77 -1.35
C PRO A 36 20.49 12.60 -2.29
N ARG A 37 20.30 13.92 -2.33
CA ARG A 37 21.01 14.83 -3.23
C ARG A 37 22.34 15.35 -2.67
N THR A 38 22.41 15.62 -1.36
CA THR A 38 23.57 16.28 -0.73
C THR A 38 24.35 15.37 0.22
N GLY A 39 23.79 14.22 0.62
CA GLY A 39 24.44 13.32 1.57
C GLY A 39 24.51 13.86 3.00
N THR A 40 23.90 15.00 3.30
CA THR A 40 23.85 15.57 4.66
C THR A 40 22.83 14.82 5.51
N GLU A 41 23.17 14.60 6.77
CA GLU A 41 22.25 14.01 7.74
C GLU A 41 21.19 15.00 8.17
N HIS A 42 19.95 14.55 8.25
CA HIS A 42 18.81 15.32 8.72
C HIS A 42 17.98 14.49 9.69
N ARG A 43 17.58 15.14 10.78
CA ARG A 43 16.67 14.57 11.78
C ARG A 43 15.25 14.54 11.21
N ILE A 44 14.67 13.35 11.16
CA ILE A 44 13.28 13.13 10.75
C ILE A 44 12.46 13.01 12.02
N SER A 45 11.63 14.00 12.28
CA SER A 45 10.76 14.07 13.46
C SER A 45 9.82 12.87 13.56
N PRO A 46 9.47 12.45 14.79
CA PRO A 46 8.49 11.38 15.00
C PRO A 46 7.14 11.79 14.42
N ARG A 47 6.42 10.84 13.83
CA ARG A 47 5.11 11.09 13.21
C ARG A 47 4.24 9.84 13.20
N GLN A 48 2.94 10.05 13.05
CA GLN A 48 2.00 8.98 12.75
C GLN A 48 1.91 8.75 11.24
N THR A 49 1.78 7.49 10.85
CA THR A 49 1.65 7.08 9.44
C THR A 49 0.56 6.04 9.32
N VAL A 50 -0.18 6.03 8.22
CA VAL A 50 -1.13 4.97 7.91
C VAL A 50 -0.41 3.87 7.13
N VAL A 51 -0.61 2.62 7.54
CA VAL A 51 -0.11 1.43 6.84
C VAL A 51 -1.30 0.64 6.34
N PHE A 52 -1.27 0.30 5.05
CA PHE A 52 -2.21 -0.64 4.45
C PHE A 52 -1.59 -2.04 4.41
N THR A 53 -2.31 -3.03 4.93
CA THR A 53 -1.96 -4.44 4.79
C THR A 53 -2.99 -5.11 3.89
N PRO A 54 -2.63 -5.47 2.63
CA PRO A 54 -3.55 -6.12 1.71
C PRO A 54 -3.90 -7.53 2.18
N SER A 55 -5.16 -7.94 1.94
CA SER A 55 -5.64 -9.29 2.22
C SER A 55 -4.93 -10.34 1.36
N ALA A 56 -4.99 -11.61 1.78
CA ALA A 56 -4.48 -12.73 0.96
C ALA A 56 -5.18 -12.77 -0.40
N GLN A 57 -6.52 -12.68 -0.41
CA GLN A 57 -7.32 -12.67 -1.63
C GLN A 57 -6.94 -11.53 -2.60
N LEU A 58 -6.67 -10.32 -2.10
CA LEU A 58 -6.24 -9.21 -2.95
C LEU A 58 -4.84 -9.47 -3.52
N ARG A 59 -3.91 -9.99 -2.72
CA ARG A 59 -2.56 -10.36 -3.20
C ARG A 59 -2.61 -11.46 -4.26
N GLU A 60 -3.41 -12.48 -4.03
CA GLU A 60 -3.63 -13.59 -4.96
C GLU A 60 -4.21 -13.09 -6.27
N ALA A 61 -5.28 -12.29 -6.22
CA ALA A 61 -5.90 -11.73 -7.42
C ALA A 61 -4.93 -10.87 -8.25
N LEU A 62 -4.02 -10.13 -7.60
CA LEU A 62 -3.00 -9.32 -8.28
C LEU A 62 -1.89 -10.16 -8.91
N ASN A 63 -1.46 -11.22 -8.25
CA ASN A 63 -0.35 -12.07 -8.70
C ASN A 63 -0.79 -13.20 -9.65
N HIS A 64 -2.08 -13.56 -9.64
CA HIS A 64 -2.70 -14.54 -10.53
C HIS A 64 -3.54 -13.89 -11.64
N ALA A 65 -3.44 -12.57 -11.82
CA ALA A 65 -3.89 -11.93 -13.04
C ALA A 65 -3.03 -12.45 -14.19
N GLU A 66 -3.54 -13.46 -14.91
CA GLU A 66 -3.02 -13.89 -16.19
C GLU A 66 -2.77 -12.63 -17.03
N PRO A 67 -1.54 -12.41 -17.56
CA PRO A 67 -1.28 -11.23 -18.38
C PRO A 67 -2.29 -11.22 -19.51
N ALA A 68 -2.98 -10.09 -19.69
CA ALA A 68 -4.00 -9.90 -20.72
C ALA A 68 -3.54 -10.55 -22.03
N PRO A 69 -4.38 -11.34 -22.72
CA PRO A 69 -3.94 -12.13 -23.86
C PRO A 69 -3.31 -11.18 -24.88
N SER A 70 -2.01 -11.36 -25.13
CA SER A 70 -1.32 -10.68 -26.21
C SER A 70 -2.03 -11.07 -27.51
N ALA A 71 -2.77 -10.13 -28.09
CA ALA A 71 -3.35 -10.28 -29.41
C ALA A 71 -2.21 -10.54 -30.40
N GLY A 72 -2.04 -11.80 -30.81
CA GLY A 72 -0.88 -12.15 -31.60
C GLY A 72 -0.67 -13.63 -31.88
N GLN A 73 -1.72 -14.37 -32.23
CA GLN A 73 -1.52 -15.56 -33.05
C GLN A 73 -2.65 -15.66 -34.07
N VAL A 74 -2.48 -14.90 -35.16
CA VAL A 74 -3.18 -15.17 -36.41
C VAL A 74 -2.76 -16.56 -36.85
N ARG A 75 -3.71 -17.48 -36.73
CA ARG A 75 -3.67 -18.80 -37.35
C ARG A 75 -3.30 -18.64 -38.83
N GLN A 76 -2.17 -19.18 -39.26
CA GLN A 76 -2.02 -19.61 -40.64
C GLN A 76 -2.03 -21.14 -40.67
N ARG A 77 -3.16 -21.65 -41.16
CA ARG A 77 -3.29 -23.00 -41.69
C ARG A 77 -2.87 -22.94 -43.16
N ALA A 78 -1.98 -23.84 -43.57
CA ALA A 78 -1.97 -24.51 -44.87
C ALA A 78 -1.10 -25.76 -44.72
#